data_AF-A0A139PHN3-F1
#
_entry.id   AF-A0A139PHN3-F1
#
_cell.length_a   1.000
_cell.length_b   1.000
_cell.length_c   1.000
_cell.angle_alpha   90.00
_cell.angle_beta   90.00
_cell.angle_gamma   90.00
#
_symmetry.space_group_name_H-M   'P 1'
#
loop_
_entity.id
_entity.type
_entity.pdbx_description
1 polymer ?
#
loop_
_entity_poly.entity_id
_entity_poly.type
_entity_poly.pdbx_seq_one_letter_code
_entity_poly.pdbx_strand_id
1 'polypeptide(L)' 'MGMIIEGISTTKAAYELAQELDVYMPITQAIYQVIYEGQDIREAINFMMNNEFKEENEWN' A
#
# COMPACT_ATOMS: atom_id res chain seq x y z
N MET A 1 -3.63 20.90 -22.22
CA MET A 1 -2.54 20.11 -21.62
C MET A 1 -3.17 19.20 -20.59
N GLY A 2 -2.99 17.88 -20.70
CA GLY A 2 -3.68 16.91 -19.86
C GLY A 2 -3.17 16.93 -18.41
N MET A 3 -4.06 16.77 -17.44
CA MET A 3 -3.68 16.53 -16.05
C MET A 3 -2.98 15.17 -15.96
N ILE A 4 -1.79 15.15 -15.37
CA ILE A 4 -1.04 13.94 -15.04
C ILE A 4 -1.52 13.45 -13.68
N ILE A 5 -1.77 12.14 -13.55
CA ILE A 5 -2.17 11.54 -12.29
C ILE A 5 -0.90 11.04 -11.58
N GLU A 6 -0.29 11.91 -10.78
CA GLU A 6 0.97 11.62 -10.08
C GLU A 6 0.86 10.44 -9.10
N GLY A 7 -0.33 10.23 -8.52
CA GLY A 7 -0.58 9.15 -7.55
C GLY A 7 -0.23 7.76 -8.09
N ILE A 8 -0.45 7.49 -9.39
CA ILE A 8 -0.12 6.20 -10.00
C ILE A 8 1.39 5.94 -9.88
N SER A 9 2.21 6.85 -10.39
CA SER A 9 3.67 6.72 -10.35
C SER A 9 4.23 6.75 -8.93
N THR A 10 3.70 7.62 -8.07
CA THR A 10 4.18 7.77 -6.69
C THR A 10 3.90 6.52 -5.87
N THR A 11 2.73 5.89 -6.01
CA THR A 11 2.43 4.61 -5.34
C THR A 11 3.44 3.53 -5.70
N LYS A 12 3.80 3.41 -6.98
CA LYS A 12 4.77 2.40 -7.42
C LYS A 12 6.15 2.65 -6.81
N ALA A 13 6.65 3.88 -6.89
CA ALA A 13 7.95 4.23 -6.33
C ALA A 13 8.00 4.04 -4.80
N ALA A 14 6.92 4.44 -4.09
CA ALA A 14 6.83 4.25 -2.65
C ALA A 14 6.78 2.76 -2.26
N TYR A 15 6.04 1.93 -3.01
CA TYR A 15 5.99 0.49 -2.79
C TYR A 15 7.37 -0.16 -3.01
N GLU A 16 8.04 0.14 -4.11
CA GLU A 16 9.38 -0.39 -4.42
C GLU A 16 10.41 0.01 -3.35
N LEU A 17 10.41 1.29 -2.94
CA LEU A 17 11.29 1.78 -1.89
C LEU A 17 11.02 1.11 -0.53
N ALA A 18 9.75 0.86 -0.19
CA ALA A 18 9.38 0.16 1.03
C ALA A 18 9.94 -1.27 1.06
N GLN A 19 9.91 -1.98 -0.08
CA GLN A 19 10.51 -3.32 -0.19
C GLN A 19 12.04 -3.27 -0.08
N GLU A 20 12.70 -2.28 -0.70
CA GLU A 20 14.16 -2.12 -0.62
C GLU A 20 14.65 -1.82 0.80
N LEU A 21 13.87 -1.03 1.56
CA LEU A 21 14.22 -0.61 2.92
C LEU A 21 13.67 -1.52 4.01
N ASP A 22 12.96 -2.60 3.65
CA ASP A 22 12.26 -3.49 4.58
C ASP A 22 11.33 -2.70 5.55
N VAL A 23 10.63 -1.70 5.01
CA VAL A 23 9.71 -0.86 5.77
C VAL A 23 8.29 -1.36 5.58
N TYR A 24 7.63 -1.67 6.69
CA TYR A 24 6.23 -2.04 6.70
C TYR A 24 5.34 -0.85 6.33
N MET A 25 4.76 -0.86 5.12
CA MET A 25 3.89 0.20 4.59
C MET A 25 2.56 -0.35 4.07
N PRO A 26 1.67 -0.80 4.96
CA PRO A 26 0.49 -1.58 4.57
C PRO A 26 -0.50 -0.84 3.67
N ILE A 27 -0.76 0.43 3.95
CA ILE A 27 -1.66 1.26 3.12
C ILE A 27 -1.09 1.41 1.70
N THR A 28 0.23 1.61 1.59
CA THR A 28 0.88 1.74 0.28
C THR A 28 0.83 0.42 -0.48
N GLN A 29 1.02 -0.70 0.21
CA GLN A 29 0.89 -2.04 -0.37
C GLN A 29 -0.54 -2.31 -0.87
N ALA A 30 -1.56 -2.01 -0.08
CA ALA A 30 -2.95 -2.16 -0.48
C ALA A 30 -3.30 -1.32 -1.72
N ILE A 31 -2.84 -0.06 -1.77
CA ILE A 31 -3.04 0.82 -2.93
C ILE A 31 -2.32 0.24 -4.16
N TYR A 32 -1.10 -0.25 -4.00
CA TYR A 32 -0.35 -0.88 -5.08
C TYR A 32 -1.08 -2.11 -5.64
N GLN A 33 -1.56 -3.01 -4.78
CA GLN A 33 -2.26 -4.23 -5.19
C GLN A 33 -3.57 -3.92 -5.94
N VAL A 34 -4.33 -2.91 -5.51
CA VAL A 34 -5.56 -2.51 -6.20
C VAL A 34 -5.26 -1.90 -7.58
N ILE A 35 -4.25 -1.02 -7.68
CA ILE A 35 -3.96 -0.28 -8.91
C ILE A 35 -3.19 -1.14 -9.94
N TYR A 36 -2.24 -1.95 -9.48
CA TYR A 36 -1.29 -2.66 -10.33
C TYR A 36 -1.55 -4.16 -10.43
N GLU A 37 -2.14 -4.78 -9.41
CA GLU A 37 -2.38 -6.24 -9.36
C GLU A 37 -3.86 -6.60 -9.56
N GLY A 38 -4.75 -5.60 -9.63
CA GLY A 38 -6.17 -5.80 -9.87
C GLY A 38 -6.92 -6.42 -8.69
N GLN A 39 -6.40 -6.29 -7.47
CA GLN A 39 -7.09 -6.74 -6.27
C GLN A 39 -8.41 -5.96 -6.08
N ASP A 40 -9.46 -6.65 -5.62
CA ASP A 40 -10.70 -5.97 -5.24
C ASP A 40 -10.47 -5.05 -4.04
N ILE A 41 -10.95 -3.81 -4.14
CA ILE A 41 -10.74 -2.78 -3.13
C ILE A 41 -11.35 -3.15 -1.77
N ARG A 42 -12.49 -3.86 -1.74
CA ARG A 42 -13.11 -4.27 -0.47
C ARG A 42 -12.31 -5.39 0.18
N GLU A 43 -11.78 -6.31 -0.62
CA GLU A 43 -10.89 -7.36 -0.13
C GLU A 43 -9.58 -6.78 0.41
N ALA A 44 -8.96 -5.82 -0.29
CA ALA A 44 -7.74 -5.15 0.18
C ALA A 44 -7.96 -4.44 1.52
N ILE A 45 -9.06 -3.69 1.66
CA ILE A 45 -9.42 -3.02 2.92
C ILE A 45 -9.69 -4.04 4.03
N ASN A 46 -10.47 -5.09 3.75
CA ASN A 46 -10.78 -6.12 4.74
C ASN A 46 -9.51 -6.86 5.18
N PHE A 47 -8.61 -7.16 4.26
CA PHE A 47 -7.33 -7.80 4.58
C PHE A 47 -6.51 -6.92 5.52
N MET A 48 -6.35 -5.63 5.18
CA MET A 48 -5.62 -4.66 5.99
C MET A 48 -6.23 -4.54 7.40
N MET A 49 -7.54 -4.33 7.49
CA MET A 49 -8.22 -4.14 8.78
C MET A 49 -8.25 -5.38 9.67
N ASN A 50 -8.18 -6.59 9.11
CA ASN A 50 -8.27 -7.84 9.89
C ASN A 50 -6.89 -8.45 10.22
N ASN A 51 -5.88 -8.24 9.36
CA ASN A 51 -4.56 -8.85 9.55
C ASN A 51 -3.53 -7.89 10.14
N GLU A 52 -3.82 -6.59 10.17
CA GLU A 52 -2.85 -5.56 10.56
C GLU A 52 -3.16 -4.85 11.87
N PHE A 53 -4.05 -5.42 12.70
CA PHE A 53 -4.09 -5.08 14.13
C PHE A 53 -2.79 -5.57 14.79
N LYS A 54 -1.71 -4.82 14.57
CA LYS A 54 -0.60 -4.75 15.51
C LYS A 54 -0.93 -3.61 16.47
N GLU A 55 -0.91 -3.89 17.77
CA GLU A 55 -1.00 -2.84 18.77
C GLU A 55 0.14 -1.83 18.52
N GLU A 56 -0.13 -0.53 18.65
CA GLU A 56 0.87 0.54 18.50
C GLU A 56 2.10 0.35 19.41
N ASN A 57 2.02 -0.53 20.41
CA ASN A 57 3.08 -0.80 21.38
C ASN A 57 4.08 -1.92 20.96
N GLU A 58 3.89 -2.56 19.80
CA GLU A 58 4.75 -3.67 19.36
C GLU A 58 5.83 -3.28 18.35
N TRP A 59 6.10 -1.98 18.19
CA TRP A 59 7.28 -1.50 17.47
C TRP A 59 8.50 -1.51 18.42
N ASN A 60 9.06 -2.71 18.66
CA ASN A 60 10.37 -2.88 19.30
C ASN A 60 11.44 -3.17 18.24
#